data_AF-A0A1Y0RJH6-F1
#
_entry.id   AF-A0A1Y0RJH6-F1
#
_cell.length_a   1.000
_cell.length_b   1.000
_cell.length_c   1.000
_cell.angle_alpha   90.00
_cell.angle_beta   90.00
_cell.angle_gamma   90.00
#
_symmetry.space_group_name_H-M   'P 1'
#
loop_
_entity.id
_entity.type
_entity.pdbx_description
1 polymer ?
#
loop_
_entity_poly.entity_id
_entity_poly.type
_entity_poly.pdbx_seq_one_letter_code
_entity_poly.pdbx_strand_id
1 'polypeptide(L)' 'MHTKLGGAKVFNCPNCGHSIPRDFNGAFGILLKALRDTATVAFNGNSAIVTLSDKVRINVP' A
#
# COMPACT_ATOMS: atom_id res chain seq x y z
N MET A 1 15.00 -6.17 29.45
CA MET A 1 14.07 -6.26 28.31
C MET A 1 13.01 -5.18 28.48
N HIS A 2 13.02 -4.14 27.64
CA HIS A 2 11.98 -3.09 27.70
C HIS A 2 10.66 -3.65 27.15
N THR A 3 9.72 -4.00 28.02
CA THR A 3 8.35 -4.43 27.65
C THR A 3 7.43 -3.28 27.27
N LYS A 4 7.87 -2.02 27.45
CA LYS A 4 7.06 -0.81 27.30
C LYS A 4 7.56 0.16 26.22
N LEU A 5 8.48 -0.27 25.37
CA LEU A 5 8.92 0.45 24.17
C LEU A 5 8.60 -0.40 22.94
N GLY A 6 7.32 -0.70 22.77
CA GLY A 6 6.80 -1.40 21.61
C GLY A 6 5.50 -0.74 21.22
N GLY A 7 5.57 0.25 20.33
CA GLY A 7 4.37 0.92 19.83
C GLY A 7 3.33 -0.10 19.39
N ALA A 8 2.05 0.20 19.64
CA ALA A 8 0.88 -0.63 19.30
C ALA A 8 1.08 -1.46 18.02
N LYS A 9 1.15 -2.79 18.15
CA LYS A 9 1.38 -3.73 17.04
C LYS A 9 0.22 -3.79 16.04
N VAL A 10 -0.89 -3.15 16.37
CA VAL A 10 -2.12 -3.09 15.61
C VAL A 10 -2.40 -1.64 15.27
N PHE A 11 -2.76 -1.40 14.01
CA PHE A 11 -3.38 -0.17 13.52
C PHE A 11 -4.89 -0.33 13.58
N ASN A 12 -5.57 0.63 14.21
CA ASN A 12 -7.03 0.70 14.24
C ASN A 12 -7.48 1.93 13.45
N CYS A 13 -8.34 1.73 12.47
CA CYS A 13 -8.92 2.82 11.70
C CYS A 13 -9.90 3.62 12.60
N PRO A 14 -9.69 4.93 12.78
CA PRO A 14 -10.54 5.74 13.66
C PRO A 14 -11.95 5.97 13.08
N ASN A 15 -12.13 5.77 11.77
CA ASN A 15 -13.40 6.05 11.10
C ASN A 15 -14.34 4.84 11.00
N CYS A 16 -13.78 3.62 10.88
CA CYS A 16 -14.58 2.39 10.69
C CYS A 16 -14.27 1.27 11.68
N GLY A 17 -13.32 1.46 12.60
CA GLY A 17 -12.95 0.47 13.62
C GLY A 17 -12.16 -0.73 13.10
N HIS A 18 -11.81 -0.78 11.81
CA HIS A 18 -11.04 -1.87 11.22
C HIS A 18 -9.63 -1.95 11.83
N SER A 19 -9.22 -3.15 12.24
CA SER A 19 -7.92 -3.39 12.88
C SER A 19 -7.04 -4.28 12.00
N ILE A 20 -5.81 -3.85 11.73
CA ILE A 20 -4.80 -4.62 10.98
C ILE A 20 -3.43 -4.51 11.65
N PRO A 21 -2.50 -5.43 11.42
CA PRO A 21 -1.13 -5.29 11.92
C PRO A 21 -0.50 -3.99 11.41
N ARG A 22 0.21 -3.26 12.29
CA ARG A 22 0.87 -1.99 11.95
C ARG A 22 1.82 -2.16 10.77
N ASP A 23 2.64 -3.21 10.80
CA ASP A 23 3.66 -3.46 9.78
C ASP A 23 3.02 -3.75 8.42
N PHE A 24 1.87 -4.43 8.42
CA PHE A 24 1.08 -4.67 7.21
C PHE A 24 0.51 -3.37 6.65
N ASN A 25 -0.07 -2.51 7.50
CA ASN A 25 -0.57 -1.20 7.07
C ASN A 25 0.55 -0.32 6.49
N GLY A 26 1.73 -0.33 7.13
CA GLY A 26 2.91 0.38 6.66
C GLY A 26 3.38 -0.12 5.30
N ALA A 27 3.60 -1.44 5.16
CA ALA A 27 4.01 -2.05 3.91
C ALA A 27 2.99 -1.81 2.78
N PHE A 28 1.69 -1.92 3.08
CA PHE A 28 0.63 -1.64 2.14
C PHE A 28 0.63 -0.18 1.67
N GLY A 29 0.87 0.77 2.58
CA GLY A 29 1.03 2.18 2.22
C GLY A 29 2.16 2.42 1.21
N ILE A 30 3.32 1.78 1.42
CA ILE A 30 4.46 1.87 0.49
C ILE A 30 4.11 1.24 -0.86
N LEU A 31 3.49 0.07 -0.87
CA LEU A 31 3.03 -0.59 -2.09
C LEU A 31 2.07 0.31 -2.88
N LEU A 32 1.05 0.86 -2.24
CA LEU A 32 0.08 1.76 -2.87
C LEU A 32 0.74 3.02 -3.42
N LYS A 33 1.71 3.59 -2.70
CA LYS A 33 2.50 4.72 -3.19
C LYS A 33 3.27 4.35 -4.46
N ALA A 34 3.97 3.22 -4.47
CA ALA A 34 4.73 2.76 -5.65
C ALA A 34 3.83 2.49 -6.86
N LEU A 35 2.67 1.87 -6.64
CA LEU A 35 1.67 1.65 -7.69
C LEU A 35 1.17 2.97 -8.27
N ARG A 36 0.82 3.94 -7.41
CA ARG A 36 0.39 5.28 -7.85
C ARG A 36 1.48 6.02 -8.63
N ASP A 37 2.74 5.93 -8.19
CA ASP A 37 3.87 6.57 -8.84
C ASP A 37 4.19 5.96 -10.22
N THR A 38 3.90 4.67 -10.41
CA THR A 38 4.21 3.94 -11.66
C THR A 38 3.02 3.85 -12.61
N ALA A 39 1.81 4.12 -12.13
CA ALA A 39 0.60 3.98 -12.92
C ALA A 39 0.30 5.22 -13.74
N THR A 40 -0.09 5.01 -14.99
CA THR A 40 -0.78 6.00 -15.81
C THR A 40 -2.28 5.81 -15.65
N VAL A 41 -2.99 6.88 -15.30
CA VAL A 41 -4.44 6.86 -15.10
C VAL A 41 -5.11 7.64 -16.22
N ALA A 42 -5.96 6.98 -17.00
CA ALA A 42 -6.81 7.61 -18.00
C ALA A 42 -8.25 7.62 -17.50
N PHE A 43 -8.91 8.77 -17.58
CA PHE A 43 -10.32 8.90 -17.19
C PHE A 43 -11.22 8.82 -18.43
N ASN A 44 -12.26 8.00 -18.36
CA ASN A 44 -13.31 7.92 -19.35
C ASN A 44 -14.66 8.10 -18.65
N GLY A 45 -15.17 9.34 -18.67
CA GLY A 45 -16.36 9.73 -17.93
C GLY A 45 -16.20 9.46 -16.43
N ASN A 46 -17.01 8.54 -15.89
CA ASN A 46 -16.99 8.13 -14.48
C ASN A 46 -16.04 6.95 -14.20
N SER A 47 -15.30 6.46 -15.19
CA SER A 47 -14.39 5.33 -15.06
C SER A 47 -12.93 5.77 -15.11
N ALA A 48 -12.09 5.12 -14.32
CA ALA A 48 -10.64 5.30 -14.37
C ALA A 48 -9.98 4.00 -14.85
N ILE A 49 -9.20 4.09 -15.92
CA ILE A 49 -8.37 3.02 -16.45
C ILE A 49 -6.96 3.23 -15.90
N VAL A 50 -6.47 2.26 -15.15
CA VAL A 50 -5.13 2.29 -14.56
C VAL A 50 -4.25 1.32 -15.33
N THR A 51 -3.28 1.86 -16.06
CA THR A 51 -2.26 1.09 -16.76
C THR A 51 -0.95 1.20 -16.02
N LEU A 52 -0.29 0.06 -15.78
CA LEU A 52 1.04 0.04 -15.19
C LEU A 52 2.04 0.06 -16.33
N SER A 53 3.06 0.92 -16.24
CA SER A 53 4.18 0.90 -17.21
C SER A 53 4.77 -0.52 -17.26
N ASP A 54 4.94 -1.05 -18.47
CA ASP A 54 5.46 -2.40 -18.69
C ASP A 54 6.83 -2.54 -18.03
N LYS A 55 6.89 -3.26 -16.90
CA LYS A 55 8.16 -3.59 -16.24
C LYS A 55 8.71 -4.80 -16.97
N VAL A 56 9.74 -4.60 -17.79
CA VAL A 56 10.54 -5.69 -18.37
C VAL A 56 10.85 -6.69 -17.25
N ARG A 57 10.29 -7.89 -17.37
CA ARG A 57 10.52 -8.99 -16.44
C ARG A 57 11.92 -9.53 -16.71
N ILE A 58 12.92 -8.96 -16.06
CA ILE A 58 14.25 -9.58 -15.97
C ILE A 58 14.15 -10.80 -15.04
N ASN A 59 14.20 -11.98 -15.64
CA ASN A 59 14.38 -13.22 -14.89
C ASN A 59 15.80 -13.20 -14.30
N VAL A 60 15.91 -13.09 -12.99
CA VAL A 60 17.20 -13.19 -12.29
C VAL A 60 17.45 -14.69 -12.05
N PRO A 61 18.57 -15.25 -12.53
CA PRO A 61 18.92 -16.66 -12.34
C PRO A 61 19.19 -17.01 -10.88
#